data_AF-A0A968TEM5-F1
#
_entry.id   AF-A0A968TEM5-F1
#
_cell.length_a   1.000
_cell.length_b   1.000
_cell.length_c   1.000
_cell.angle_alpha   90.00
_cell.angle_beta   90.00
_cell.angle_gamma   90.00
#
_symmetry.space_group_name_H-M   'P 1'
#
loop_
_entity.id
_entity.type
_entity.pdbx_description
1 polymer ?
#
loop_
_entity_poly.entity_id
_entity_poly.type
_entity_poly.pdbx_seq_one_letter_code
_entity_poly.pdbx_strand_id
1 'polypeptide(L)'
;MRTVVHIIEARRKLDAIIAKARTDLYKPIQIAEVLYHARGGTVTIDPFNRETYRNPSKHWRDAITLRLIGKKSTSSARYQDDVWNETALPPAALAVLLTANTTSNGAVERYIYRAYAERHQAVANILTMVTHSTPATFDLAQLLAAFTQNAQLRRSMDKVYESITYCLFETFITTLEATITVQIADHHAPLLDAFADLAEQLLGILPGHTDIIEQAHIYRVGVTNAADHGLDMWANFGPAIQVKHLSLNPQQAAVIVDHIESDQIVLVCRDADADVIATIVQQISWGRRVRGIVRESELIGWYDQFLRGAFAERLAQPLLTCLAASLQAEFPQASQLVAFFEERGYLRAAPDPFWDAPAP
;
A
#
# COMPACT_ATOMS: atom_id res chain seq x y z
N MET A 1 22.48 -18.62 31.08
CA MET A 1 21.74 -19.45 30.09
C MET A 1 20.28 -19.03 29.91
N ARG A 2 19.43 -19.01 30.95
CA ARG A 2 18.00 -18.61 30.81
C ARG A 2 17.78 -17.20 30.22
N THR A 3 18.48 -16.17 30.70
CA THR A 3 18.36 -14.79 30.17
C THR A 3 18.75 -14.66 28.70
N VAL A 4 19.75 -15.43 28.25
CA VAL A 4 20.20 -15.45 26.85
C VAL A 4 19.17 -16.14 25.94
N VAL A 5 18.49 -17.18 26.44
CA VAL A 5 17.41 -17.84 25.69
C VAL A 5 16.22 -16.90 25.50
N HIS A 6 15.84 -16.14 26.54
CA HIS A 6 14.71 -15.21 26.46
C HIS A 6 14.95 -14.03 25.50
N ILE A 7 16.18 -13.47 25.45
CA ILE A 7 16.51 -12.39 24.51
C ILE A 7 16.53 -12.85 23.06
N ILE A 8 17.01 -14.07 22.79
CA ILE A 8 16.98 -14.68 21.45
C ILE A 8 15.53 -14.87 20.98
N GLU A 9 14.66 -15.38 21.85
CA GLU A 9 13.24 -15.56 21.51
C GLU A 9 12.53 -14.23 21.27
N ALA A 10 12.79 -13.21 22.10
CA ALA A 10 12.24 -11.87 21.93
C ALA A 10 12.71 -11.22 20.62
N ARG A 11 14.00 -11.36 20.28
CA ARG A 11 14.53 -10.92 18.98
C ARG A 11 13.86 -11.64 17.82
N ARG A 12 13.71 -12.97 17.88
CA ARG A 12 13.05 -13.74 16.81
C ARG A 12 11.62 -13.26 16.55
N LYS A 13 10.87 -12.90 17.61
CA LYS A 13 9.53 -12.31 17.48
C LYS A 13 9.60 -10.93 16.82
N LEU A 14 10.54 -10.09 17.21
CA LEU A 14 10.77 -8.78 16.58
C LEU A 14 11.12 -8.92 15.09
N ASP A 15 12.03 -9.83 14.75
CA ASP A 15 12.44 -10.12 13.37
C ASP A 15 11.24 -10.58 12.53
N ALA A 16 10.39 -11.45 13.08
CA ALA A 16 9.17 -11.88 12.41
C ALA A 16 8.19 -10.72 12.15
N ILE A 17 8.11 -9.74 13.08
CA ILE A 17 7.28 -8.54 12.91
C ILE A 17 7.88 -7.63 11.83
N ILE A 18 9.20 -7.42 11.83
CA ILE A 18 9.91 -6.63 10.82
C ILE A 18 9.78 -7.27 9.43
N ALA A 19 9.92 -8.59 9.32
CA ALA A 19 9.82 -9.32 8.06
C ALA A 19 8.39 -9.30 7.47
N LYS A 20 7.36 -9.24 8.31
CA LYS A 20 5.95 -9.13 7.89
C LYS A 20 5.52 -7.69 7.59
N ALA A 21 6.31 -6.70 7.95
CA ALA A 21 5.97 -5.29 7.74
C ALA A 21 6.14 -4.88 6.26
N ARG A 22 5.27 -3.97 5.82
CA ARG A 22 5.44 -3.22 4.56
C ARG A 22 6.55 -2.17 4.71
N THR A 23 6.85 -1.48 3.61
CA THR A 23 7.89 -0.44 3.49
C THR A 23 7.90 0.62 4.59
N ASP A 24 6.74 0.98 5.13
CA ASP A 24 6.64 2.06 6.13
C ASP A 24 6.92 1.59 7.58
N LEU A 25 7.00 0.29 7.84
CA LEU A 25 7.32 -0.31 9.16
C LEU A 25 6.49 0.22 10.34
N TYR A 26 5.21 0.56 10.13
CA TYR A 26 4.36 1.11 11.19
C TYR A 26 4.41 0.32 12.51
N LYS A 27 4.20 -1.01 12.48
CA LYS A 27 4.23 -1.84 13.69
C LYS A 27 5.64 -1.93 14.34
N PRO A 28 6.73 -2.19 13.59
CA PRO A 28 8.07 -2.09 14.14
C PRO A 28 8.39 -0.72 14.76
N ILE A 29 8.09 0.39 14.09
CA ILE A 29 8.33 1.74 14.61
C ILE A 29 7.51 1.97 15.89
N GLN A 30 6.29 1.46 15.97
CA GLN A 30 5.49 1.49 17.19
C GLN A 30 6.19 0.82 18.38
N ILE A 31 6.88 -0.31 18.14
CA ILE A 31 7.70 -0.97 19.15
C ILE A 31 8.90 -0.10 19.53
N ALA A 32 9.63 0.42 18.54
CA ALA A 32 10.80 1.28 18.77
C ALA A 32 10.44 2.49 19.64
N GLU A 33 9.29 3.13 19.39
CA GLU A 33 8.90 4.31 20.16
C GLU A 33 8.46 3.97 21.59
N VAL A 34 7.86 2.80 21.84
CA VAL A 34 7.64 2.31 23.22
C VAL A 34 8.98 2.15 23.95
N LEU A 35 9.97 1.56 23.30
CA LEU A 35 11.30 1.37 23.89
C LEU A 35 12.01 2.70 24.17
N TYR A 36 11.93 3.65 23.24
CA TYR A 36 12.49 4.99 23.37
C TYR A 36 11.89 5.77 24.54
N HIS A 37 10.55 5.81 24.63
CA HIS A 37 9.87 6.55 25.69
C HIS A 37 10.11 5.96 27.08
N ALA A 38 10.21 4.63 27.19
CA ALA A 38 10.60 3.96 28.42
C ALA A 38 12.05 4.27 28.81
N ARG A 39 13.00 4.18 27.86
CA ARG A 39 14.42 4.46 28.11
C ARG A 39 14.66 5.92 28.51
N GLY A 40 13.98 6.86 27.87
CA GLY A 40 14.10 8.28 28.16
C GLY A 40 13.44 8.74 29.47
N GLY A 41 12.71 7.85 30.17
CA GLY A 41 12.04 8.18 31.43
C GLY A 41 10.88 9.17 31.30
N THR A 42 10.45 9.47 30.07
CA THR A 42 9.37 10.45 29.80
C THR A 42 7.98 9.95 30.20
N VAL A 43 7.79 8.63 30.22
CA VAL A 43 6.53 7.96 30.56
C VAL A 43 6.84 6.67 31.32
N THR A 44 6.01 6.34 32.30
CA THR A 44 6.09 5.03 32.97
C THR A 44 5.42 3.97 32.10
N ILE A 45 6.20 2.99 31.63
CA ILE A 45 5.71 1.89 30.80
C ILE A 45 5.83 0.59 31.60
N ASP A 46 4.70 -0.07 31.83
CA ASP A 46 4.65 -1.43 32.38
C ASP A 46 4.32 -2.41 31.25
N PRO A 47 5.25 -3.32 30.87
CA PRO A 47 5.00 -4.27 29.78
C PRO A 47 3.78 -5.17 30.03
N PHE A 48 3.40 -5.41 31.28
CA PHE A 48 2.25 -6.24 31.67
C PHE A 48 0.94 -5.46 31.79
N ASN A 49 0.98 -4.13 31.67
CA ASN A 49 -0.20 -3.28 31.61
C ASN A 49 -0.28 -2.58 30.23
N ARG A 50 -1.04 -3.18 29.31
CA ARG A 50 -1.17 -2.68 27.92
C ARG A 50 -1.64 -1.22 27.83
N GLU A 51 -2.42 -0.74 28.80
CA GLU A 51 -2.93 0.63 28.78
C GLU A 51 -1.82 1.69 28.87
N THR A 52 -0.65 1.34 29.43
CA THR A 52 0.46 2.30 29.55
C THR A 52 1.17 2.58 28.21
N TYR A 53 0.96 1.76 27.17
CA TYR A 53 1.68 1.90 25.91
C TYR A 53 0.85 1.69 24.64
N ARG A 54 -0.23 0.90 24.67
CA ARG A 54 -1.00 0.52 23.47
C ARG A 54 -1.52 1.72 22.68
N ASN A 55 -2.26 2.61 23.35
CA ASN A 55 -2.83 3.80 22.69
C ASN A 55 -1.78 4.89 22.43
N PRO A 56 -0.93 5.28 23.41
CA PRO A 56 0.10 6.30 23.20
C PRO A 56 1.07 5.96 22.05
N SER A 57 1.47 4.69 21.92
CA SER A 57 2.44 4.26 20.91
C SER A 57 1.98 4.50 19.47
N LYS A 58 0.67 4.52 19.19
CA LYS A 58 0.14 4.89 17.87
C LYS A 58 0.48 6.34 17.54
N HIS A 59 0.31 7.25 18.50
CA HIS A 59 0.62 8.67 18.33
C HIS A 59 2.12 8.90 18.19
N TRP A 60 2.95 8.23 19.00
CA TRP A 60 4.41 8.33 18.89
C TRP A 60 4.90 7.84 17.53
N ARG A 61 4.43 6.67 17.08
CA ARG A 61 4.72 6.16 15.74
C ARG A 61 4.28 7.14 14.66
N ASP A 62 3.05 7.66 14.72
CA ASP A 62 2.53 8.56 13.69
C ASP A 62 3.32 9.87 13.62
N ALA A 63 3.78 10.40 14.76
CA ALA A 63 4.67 11.55 14.79
C ALA A 63 5.98 11.28 14.04
N ILE A 64 6.58 10.09 14.24
CA ILE A 64 7.80 9.70 13.52
C ILE A 64 7.54 9.46 12.04
N THR A 65 6.50 8.73 11.66
CA THR A 65 6.25 8.45 10.24
C THR A 65 5.82 9.71 9.48
N LEU A 66 5.07 10.62 10.10
CA LEU A 66 4.81 11.94 9.50
C LEU A 66 6.09 12.73 9.28
N ARG A 67 7.00 12.73 10.25
CA ARG A 67 8.31 13.39 10.12
C ARG A 67 9.18 12.77 9.02
N LEU A 68 9.27 11.44 8.98
CA LEU A 68 10.19 10.75 8.08
C LEU A 68 9.66 10.71 6.66
N ILE A 69 8.36 10.44 6.46
CA ILE A 69 7.78 10.13 5.15
C ILE A 69 6.48 10.89 4.84
N GLY A 70 6.05 11.83 5.69
CA GLY A 70 4.87 12.66 5.43
C GLY A 70 3.53 11.94 5.55
N LYS A 71 3.49 10.67 5.97
CA LYS A 71 2.26 9.88 6.09
C LYS A 71 2.14 9.14 7.43
N LYS A 72 0.89 8.93 7.86
CA LYS A 72 0.51 8.13 9.04
C LYS A 72 -0.19 6.84 8.63
N SER A 73 -0.25 5.88 9.55
CA SER A 73 -0.98 4.63 9.29
C SER A 73 -2.47 4.90 9.12
N THR A 74 -3.03 4.44 8.00
CA THR A 74 -4.47 4.47 7.72
C THR A 74 -5.19 3.18 8.08
N SER A 75 -4.48 2.16 8.58
CA SER A 75 -5.09 0.89 8.98
C SER A 75 -6.03 1.06 10.18
N SER A 76 -7.01 0.18 10.33
CA SER A 76 -7.91 0.20 11.49
C SER A 76 -7.17 0.13 12.83
N ALA A 77 -7.74 0.73 13.88
CA ALA A 77 -7.17 0.70 15.23
C ALA A 77 -6.92 -0.74 15.70
N ARG A 78 -7.84 -1.67 15.41
CA ARG A 78 -7.69 -3.10 15.70
C ARG A 78 -6.42 -3.67 15.06
N TYR A 79 -6.19 -3.39 13.78
CA TYR A 79 -5.00 -3.91 13.08
C TYR A 79 -3.70 -3.32 13.62
N GLN A 80 -3.69 -2.03 13.96
CA GLN A 80 -2.50 -1.37 14.51
C GLN A 80 -2.15 -1.95 15.89
N ASP A 81 -3.15 -2.14 16.75
CA ASP A 81 -2.98 -2.66 18.12
C ASP A 81 -2.57 -4.15 18.16
N ASP A 82 -2.81 -4.88 17.08
CA ASP A 82 -2.53 -6.32 16.95
C ASP A 82 -1.04 -6.69 17.14
N VAL A 83 -0.13 -5.71 17.06
CA VAL A 83 1.28 -5.91 17.42
C VAL A 83 1.46 -6.35 18.88
N TRP A 84 0.55 -5.96 19.77
CA TRP A 84 0.60 -6.23 21.22
C TRP A 84 -0.18 -7.48 21.65
N ASN A 85 -0.43 -8.41 20.73
CA ASN A 85 -1.10 -9.68 21.01
C ASN A 85 -0.10 -10.78 21.43
N GLU A 86 -0.59 -11.88 22.00
CA GLU A 86 0.27 -12.99 22.49
C GLU A 86 1.10 -13.67 21.39
N THR A 87 0.58 -13.67 20.16
CA THR A 87 1.21 -14.33 19.01
C THR A 87 2.31 -13.49 18.35
N ALA A 88 2.15 -12.15 18.36
CA ALA A 88 3.06 -11.18 17.80
C ALA A 88 4.14 -10.81 18.83
N LEU A 89 3.86 -9.87 19.73
CA LEU A 89 4.77 -9.46 20.78
C LEU A 89 4.07 -9.52 22.17
N PRO A 90 4.18 -10.66 22.87
CA PRO A 90 3.57 -10.82 24.20
C PRO A 90 4.25 -9.92 25.24
N PRO A 91 3.57 -9.57 26.35
CA PRO A 91 4.13 -8.76 27.44
C PRO A 91 5.51 -9.19 27.93
N ALA A 92 5.73 -10.50 28.09
CA ALA A 92 7.01 -11.05 28.53
C ALA A 92 8.15 -10.78 27.53
N ALA A 93 7.87 -10.81 26.23
CA ALA A 93 8.86 -10.48 25.21
C ALA A 93 9.15 -8.97 25.20
N LEU A 94 8.12 -8.12 25.35
CA LEU A 94 8.31 -6.67 25.48
C LEU A 94 9.15 -6.32 26.70
N ALA A 95 8.94 -6.96 27.84
CA ALA A 95 9.75 -6.76 29.05
C ALA A 95 11.24 -7.05 28.80
N VAL A 96 11.53 -8.15 28.10
CA VAL A 96 12.90 -8.51 27.71
C VAL A 96 13.52 -7.47 26.77
N LEU A 97 12.77 -7.00 25.77
CA LEU A 97 13.23 -5.94 24.85
C LEU A 97 13.47 -4.62 25.58
N LEU A 98 12.60 -4.23 26.52
CA LEU A 98 12.76 -3.04 27.35
C LEU A 98 14.05 -3.09 28.16
N THR A 99 14.28 -4.18 28.89
CA THR A 99 15.52 -4.36 29.65
C THR A 99 16.74 -4.29 28.75
N ALA A 100 16.75 -5.04 27.65
CA ALA A 100 17.87 -5.05 26.72
C ALA A 100 18.15 -3.67 26.12
N ASN A 101 17.11 -2.95 25.73
CA ASN A 101 17.22 -1.63 25.15
C ASN A 101 17.74 -0.59 26.14
N THR A 102 17.27 -0.62 27.39
CA THR A 102 17.79 0.28 28.44
C THR A 102 19.26 -0.03 28.77
N THR A 103 19.61 -1.31 28.94
CA THR A 103 21.00 -1.73 29.27
C THR A 103 21.99 -1.40 28.15
N SER A 104 21.57 -1.50 26.89
CA SER A 104 22.39 -1.19 25.71
C SER A 104 22.32 0.27 25.27
N ASN A 105 21.59 1.12 26.01
CA ASN A 105 21.34 2.52 25.67
C ASN A 105 20.76 2.72 24.25
N GLY A 106 19.76 1.91 23.87
CA GLY A 106 18.98 2.11 22.64
C GLY A 106 19.31 1.15 21.49
N ALA A 107 20.03 0.04 21.70
CA ALA A 107 20.42 -0.83 20.60
C ALA A 107 19.22 -1.50 19.88
N VAL A 108 18.13 -1.77 20.59
CA VAL A 108 16.92 -2.39 20.00
C VAL A 108 16.15 -1.38 19.14
N GLU A 109 16.01 -0.14 19.61
CA GLU A 109 15.45 0.97 18.81
C GLU A 109 16.25 1.15 17.52
N ARG A 110 17.58 1.26 17.65
CA ARG A 110 18.51 1.42 16.53
C ARG A 110 18.39 0.26 15.54
N TYR A 111 18.27 -0.97 16.02
CA TYR A 111 18.08 -2.15 15.18
C TYR A 111 16.83 -2.03 14.28
N ILE A 112 15.69 -1.63 14.85
CA ILE A 112 14.44 -1.43 14.10
C ILE A 112 14.61 -0.33 13.06
N TYR A 113 15.20 0.81 13.44
CA TYR A 113 15.41 1.93 12.53
C TYR A 113 16.45 1.65 11.44
N ARG A 114 17.44 0.78 11.69
CA ARG A 114 18.34 0.30 10.64
C ARG A 114 17.59 -0.55 9.61
N ALA A 115 16.73 -1.46 10.06
CA ALA A 115 15.88 -2.24 9.16
C ALA A 115 14.90 -1.36 8.37
N TYR A 116 14.47 -0.23 8.93
CA TYR A 116 13.72 0.80 8.22
C TYR A 116 14.57 1.49 7.14
N ALA A 117 15.78 1.94 7.49
CA ALA A 117 16.73 2.60 6.60
C ALA A 117 17.07 1.73 5.39
N GLU A 118 17.44 0.47 5.62
CA GLU A 118 17.77 -0.50 4.58
C GLU A 118 16.61 -0.69 3.59
N ARG A 119 15.38 -0.81 4.11
CA ARG A 119 14.20 -1.01 3.28
C ARG A 119 13.87 0.23 2.46
N HIS A 120 13.98 1.42 3.03
CA HIS A 120 13.80 2.68 2.29
C HIS A 120 14.89 2.89 1.24
N GLN A 121 16.14 2.49 1.52
CA GLN A 121 17.21 2.51 0.51
C GLN A 121 16.89 1.56 -0.66
N ALA A 122 16.40 0.36 -0.38
CA ALA A 122 16.01 -0.59 -1.41
C ALA A 122 14.90 -0.03 -2.32
N VAL A 123 13.88 0.62 -1.73
CA VAL A 123 12.84 1.33 -2.47
C VAL A 123 13.42 2.50 -3.28
N ALA A 124 14.30 3.30 -2.70
CA ALA A 124 14.91 4.45 -3.37
C ALA A 124 15.70 4.04 -4.62
N ASN A 125 16.38 2.89 -4.57
CA ASN A 125 17.10 2.33 -5.72
C ASN A 125 16.12 1.96 -6.85
N ILE A 126 14.98 1.35 -6.52
CA ILE A 126 13.95 1.01 -7.52
C ILE A 126 13.29 2.26 -8.09
N LEU A 127 12.96 3.24 -7.25
CA LEU A 127 12.40 4.52 -7.72
C LEU A 127 13.36 5.24 -8.65
N THR A 128 14.66 5.25 -8.34
CA THR A 128 15.70 5.80 -9.21
C THR A 128 15.73 5.09 -10.56
N MET A 129 15.63 3.77 -10.57
CA MET A 129 15.55 2.99 -11.81
C MET A 129 14.34 3.41 -12.65
N VAL A 130 13.16 3.53 -12.05
CA VAL A 130 11.94 3.92 -12.79
C VAL A 130 12.02 5.37 -13.30
N THR A 131 12.46 6.31 -12.47
CA THR A 131 12.50 7.74 -12.83
C THR A 131 13.51 8.08 -13.92
N HIS A 132 14.59 7.30 -14.04
CA HIS A 132 15.62 7.48 -15.06
C HIS A 132 15.43 6.55 -16.26
N SER A 133 14.35 5.75 -16.27
CA SER A 133 14.06 4.89 -17.41
C SER A 133 13.52 5.69 -18.59
N THR A 134 13.79 5.16 -19.78
CA THR A 134 13.25 5.64 -21.06
C THR A 134 12.30 4.58 -21.60
N PRO A 135 11.51 4.89 -22.63
CA PRO A 135 10.72 3.85 -23.33
C PRO A 135 11.60 2.70 -23.83
N ALA A 136 12.86 2.97 -24.18
CA ALA A 136 13.82 1.98 -24.62
C ALA A 136 14.36 1.08 -23.48
N THR A 137 14.38 1.54 -22.23
CA THR A 137 15.07 0.86 -21.13
C THR A 137 14.15 0.34 -20.03
N PHE A 138 12.92 0.84 -19.93
CA PHE A 138 11.97 0.38 -18.92
C PHE A 138 11.45 -1.04 -19.24
N ASP A 139 11.38 -1.89 -18.22
CA ASP A 139 10.84 -3.24 -18.30
C ASP A 139 9.98 -3.52 -17.06
N LEU A 140 8.70 -3.82 -17.28
CA LEU A 140 7.76 -4.08 -16.20
C LEU A 140 8.10 -5.36 -15.42
N ALA A 141 8.51 -6.42 -16.11
CA ALA A 141 8.87 -7.68 -15.47
C ALA A 141 10.10 -7.49 -14.56
N GLN A 142 11.07 -6.67 -14.97
CA GLN A 142 12.21 -6.31 -14.12
C GLN A 142 11.79 -5.53 -12.88
N LEU A 143 10.85 -4.57 -13.02
CA LEU A 143 10.30 -3.85 -11.87
C LEU A 143 9.59 -4.80 -10.89
N LEU A 144 8.74 -5.70 -11.39
CA LEU A 144 8.04 -6.69 -10.57
C LEU A 144 9.03 -7.68 -9.91
N ALA A 145 10.07 -8.11 -10.63
CA ALA A 145 11.11 -8.96 -10.08
C ALA A 145 11.88 -8.27 -8.94
N ALA A 146 12.19 -6.97 -9.07
CA ALA A 146 12.90 -6.21 -8.05
C ALA A 146 12.15 -6.18 -6.70
N PHE A 147 10.81 -6.10 -6.73
CA PHE A 147 9.99 -6.19 -5.52
C PHE A 147 9.82 -7.64 -5.01
N THR A 148 9.72 -8.63 -5.90
CA THR A 148 9.46 -10.03 -5.51
C THR A 148 10.68 -10.70 -4.90
N GLN A 149 11.85 -10.48 -5.51
CA GLN A 149 13.12 -11.09 -5.11
C GLN A 149 13.66 -10.44 -3.83
N ASN A 150 13.36 -9.15 -3.60
CA ASN A 150 13.71 -8.49 -2.36
C ASN A 150 12.72 -8.87 -1.23
N ALA A 151 13.18 -9.69 -0.29
CA ALA A 151 12.37 -10.15 0.84
C ALA A 151 11.79 -8.99 1.69
N GLN A 152 12.47 -7.84 1.75
CA GLN A 152 12.03 -6.68 2.49
C GLN A 152 10.87 -5.93 1.79
N LEU A 153 10.75 -6.07 0.46
CA LEU A 153 9.79 -5.31 -0.37
C LEU A 153 8.60 -6.14 -0.83
N ARG A 154 8.70 -7.48 -0.81
CA ARG A 154 7.67 -8.41 -1.28
C ARG A 154 6.26 -8.13 -0.71
N ARG A 155 6.18 -7.62 0.54
CA ARG A 155 4.90 -7.30 1.21
C ARG A 155 4.24 -6.01 0.70
N SER A 156 4.94 -5.21 -0.08
CA SER A 156 4.43 -3.99 -0.72
C SER A 156 4.03 -4.23 -2.19
N MET A 157 4.07 -5.47 -2.68
CA MET A 157 3.78 -5.76 -4.09
C MET A 157 2.37 -5.36 -4.52
N ASP A 158 1.37 -5.54 -3.65
CA ASP A 158 -0.02 -5.17 -3.96
C ASP A 158 -0.12 -3.69 -4.37
N LYS A 159 0.68 -2.83 -3.73
CA LYS A 159 0.71 -1.39 -4.02
C LYS A 159 1.42 -1.06 -5.32
N VAL A 160 2.44 -1.83 -5.68
CA VAL A 160 3.08 -1.73 -7.01
C VAL A 160 2.10 -2.13 -8.09
N TYR A 161 1.39 -3.24 -7.91
CA TYR A 161 0.35 -3.73 -8.81
C TYR A 161 -0.78 -2.71 -9.03
N GLU A 162 -1.22 -2.08 -7.95
CA GLU A 162 -2.19 -0.99 -8.01
C GLU A 162 -1.65 0.19 -8.85
N SER A 163 -0.42 0.63 -8.60
CA SER A 163 0.20 1.72 -9.35
C SER A 163 0.37 1.42 -10.84
N ILE A 164 0.83 0.22 -11.21
CA ILE A 164 1.05 -0.15 -12.63
C ILE A 164 -0.28 -0.29 -13.38
N THR A 165 -1.29 -0.87 -12.74
CA THR A 165 -2.61 -1.06 -13.34
C THR A 165 -3.27 0.30 -13.58
N TYR A 166 -3.27 1.15 -12.54
CA TYR A 166 -3.81 2.49 -12.61
C TYR A 166 -3.18 3.28 -13.76
N CYS A 167 -1.84 3.34 -13.80
CA CYS A 167 -1.16 4.14 -14.80
C CYS A 167 -1.37 3.65 -16.22
N LEU A 168 -1.43 2.34 -16.43
CA LEU A 168 -1.73 1.79 -17.75
C LEU A 168 -3.14 2.18 -18.21
N PHE A 169 -4.15 1.93 -17.38
CA PHE A 169 -5.55 2.17 -17.74
C PHE A 169 -5.85 3.66 -17.90
N GLU A 170 -5.39 4.49 -16.96
CA GLU A 170 -5.60 5.94 -17.03
C GLU A 170 -4.89 6.53 -18.26
N THR A 171 -3.66 6.12 -18.55
CA THR A 171 -2.94 6.58 -19.75
C THR A 171 -3.69 6.19 -21.02
N PHE A 172 -4.22 4.96 -21.07
CA PHE A 172 -4.97 4.50 -22.23
C PHE A 172 -6.22 5.34 -22.48
N ILE A 173 -7.04 5.50 -21.45
CA ILE A 173 -8.35 6.17 -21.54
C ILE A 173 -8.17 7.64 -21.89
N THR A 174 -7.26 8.33 -21.20
CA THR A 174 -6.98 9.74 -21.46
C THR A 174 -6.36 9.97 -22.84
N THR A 175 -5.49 9.07 -23.32
CA THR A 175 -4.91 9.19 -24.67
C THR A 175 -5.94 8.92 -25.78
N LEU A 176 -6.95 8.10 -25.50
CA LEU A 176 -8.10 7.90 -26.40
C LEU A 176 -9.05 9.10 -26.41
N GLU A 177 -8.90 10.06 -25.49
CA GLU A 177 -9.83 11.19 -25.31
C GLU A 177 -11.27 10.70 -25.12
N ALA A 178 -11.42 9.56 -24.44
CA ALA A 178 -12.72 8.95 -24.21
C ALA A 178 -13.57 9.86 -23.30
N THR A 179 -14.83 10.07 -23.67
CA THR A 179 -15.77 10.91 -22.93
C THR A 179 -17.00 10.10 -22.49
N ILE A 180 -17.69 10.64 -21.49
CA ILE A 180 -18.93 10.11 -20.92
C ILE A 180 -19.99 11.17 -21.11
N THR A 181 -21.14 10.77 -21.64
CA THR A 181 -22.29 11.64 -21.75
C THR A 181 -23.38 11.16 -20.81
N VAL A 182 -23.79 12.02 -19.89
CA VAL A 182 -25.04 11.83 -19.14
C VAL A 182 -26.10 12.62 -19.89
N GLN A 183 -27.13 11.93 -20.37
CA GLN A 183 -28.20 12.54 -21.16
C GLN A 183 -29.57 12.18 -20.58
N ILE A 184 -30.42 13.20 -20.45
CA ILE A 184 -31.81 13.08 -20.06
C ILE A 184 -32.67 13.11 -21.32
N ALA A 185 -33.61 12.18 -21.43
CA ALA A 185 -34.53 12.14 -22.56
C ALA A 185 -35.45 13.37 -22.55
N ASP A 186 -35.63 14.00 -23.72
CA ASP A 186 -36.35 15.29 -23.86
C ASP A 186 -37.75 15.30 -23.24
N HIS A 187 -38.45 14.16 -23.25
CA HIS A 187 -39.79 14.03 -22.68
C HIS A 187 -39.82 14.12 -21.14
N HIS A 188 -38.66 14.14 -20.48
CA HIS A 188 -38.51 14.39 -19.05
C HIS A 188 -38.11 15.83 -18.71
N ALA A 189 -38.03 16.75 -19.68
CA ALA A 189 -37.72 18.15 -19.42
C ALA A 189 -38.59 18.79 -18.31
N PRO A 190 -39.92 18.56 -18.22
CA PRO A 190 -40.71 19.12 -17.12
C PRO A 190 -40.31 18.59 -15.73
N LEU A 191 -39.81 17.35 -15.66
CA LEU A 191 -39.31 16.77 -14.42
C LEU A 191 -37.95 17.36 -14.05
N LEU A 192 -37.07 17.54 -15.04
CA LEU A 192 -35.78 18.20 -14.86
C LEU A 192 -35.95 19.64 -14.35
N ASP A 193 -36.85 20.41 -14.96
CA ASP A 193 -37.14 21.79 -14.57
C ASP A 193 -37.71 21.87 -13.14
N ALA A 194 -38.55 20.92 -12.75
CA ALA A 194 -39.16 20.88 -11.41
C ALA A 194 -38.13 20.57 -10.29
N PHE A 195 -37.02 19.91 -10.61
CA PHE A 195 -35.97 19.48 -9.67
C PHE A 195 -34.58 19.93 -10.13
N ALA A 196 -34.49 21.11 -10.75
CA ALA A 196 -33.27 21.56 -11.40
C ALA A 196 -32.11 21.74 -10.39
N ASP A 197 -32.42 22.12 -9.14
CA ASP A 197 -31.45 22.20 -8.05
C ASP A 197 -30.86 20.83 -7.69
N LEU A 198 -31.72 19.80 -7.59
CA LEU A 198 -31.27 18.43 -7.36
C LEU A 198 -30.48 17.89 -8.55
N ALA A 199 -30.90 18.16 -9.78
CA ALA A 199 -30.22 17.71 -10.98
C ALA A 199 -28.82 18.33 -11.14
N GLU A 200 -28.67 19.61 -10.81
CA GLU A 200 -27.36 20.27 -10.78
C GLU A 200 -26.44 19.63 -9.72
N GLN A 201 -26.94 19.39 -8.52
CA GLN A 201 -26.13 18.81 -7.42
C GLN A 201 -25.77 17.34 -7.65
N LEU A 202 -26.69 16.54 -8.21
CA LEU A 202 -26.52 15.09 -8.36
C LEU A 202 -25.91 14.69 -9.70
N LEU A 203 -26.31 15.36 -10.78
CA LEU A 203 -25.95 15.01 -12.16
C LEU A 203 -25.06 16.05 -12.82
N GLY A 204 -24.84 17.22 -12.20
CA GLY A 204 -24.09 18.32 -12.82
C GLY A 204 -24.82 19.02 -13.97
N ILE A 205 -26.10 18.70 -14.22
CA ILE A 205 -26.87 19.25 -15.33
C ILE A 205 -27.52 20.56 -14.91
N LEU A 206 -27.16 21.65 -15.60
CA LEU A 206 -27.71 22.99 -15.34
C LEU A 206 -29.12 23.16 -15.93
N PRO A 207 -29.96 24.07 -15.37
CA PRO A 207 -31.26 24.38 -15.94
C PRO A 207 -31.17 24.77 -17.42
N GLY A 208 -32.03 24.17 -18.25
CA GLY A 208 -32.06 24.41 -19.69
C GLY A 208 -31.07 23.58 -20.53
N HIS A 209 -30.29 22.70 -19.90
CA HIS A 209 -29.46 21.70 -20.57
C HIS A 209 -30.02 20.28 -20.29
N THR A 210 -29.92 19.37 -21.26
CA THR A 210 -30.36 17.97 -21.10
C THR A 210 -29.20 16.98 -21.07
N ASP A 211 -27.97 17.47 -21.20
CA ASP A 211 -26.77 16.64 -21.15
C ASP A 211 -25.57 17.35 -20.55
N ILE A 212 -24.64 16.54 -20.06
CA ILE A 212 -23.26 16.94 -19.78
C ILE A 212 -22.30 15.94 -20.40
N ILE A 213 -21.12 16.43 -20.78
CA ILE A 213 -20.02 15.61 -21.29
C ILE A 213 -18.82 15.78 -20.37
N GLU A 214 -18.32 14.66 -19.85
CA GLU A 214 -17.12 14.60 -19.02
C GLU A 214 -16.05 13.71 -19.67
N GLN A 215 -14.80 13.91 -19.26
CA GLN A 215 -13.71 13.01 -19.64
C GLN A 215 -13.81 11.71 -18.84
N ALA A 216 -13.56 10.59 -19.50
CA ALA A 216 -13.46 9.30 -18.83
C ALA A 216 -12.15 9.23 -18.03
N HIS A 217 -12.25 8.82 -16.77
CA HIS A 217 -11.13 8.73 -15.85
C HIS A 217 -11.24 7.49 -14.96
N ILE A 218 -10.07 7.01 -14.53
CA ILE A 218 -9.90 6.04 -13.45
C ILE A 218 -9.49 6.80 -12.20
N TYR A 219 -10.12 6.48 -11.09
CA TYR A 219 -9.80 7.04 -9.79
C TYR A 219 -9.34 5.94 -8.85
N ARG A 220 -8.17 6.14 -8.21
CA ARG A 220 -7.72 5.27 -7.11
C ARG A 220 -8.55 5.57 -5.86
N VAL A 221 -9.12 4.54 -5.25
CA VAL A 221 -9.88 4.68 -4.01
C VAL A 221 -8.94 4.43 -2.84
N GLY A 222 -8.49 5.51 -2.21
CA GLY A 222 -7.74 5.44 -0.97
C GLY A 222 -8.65 5.53 0.25
N VAL A 223 -8.47 4.62 1.21
CA VAL A 223 -8.89 4.67 2.63
C VAL A 223 -10.28 4.15 3.06
N THR A 224 -11.06 3.46 2.23
CA THR A 224 -12.19 2.66 2.74
C THR A 224 -11.72 1.27 3.18
N ASN A 225 -11.42 1.18 4.48
CA ASN A 225 -11.23 -0.02 5.29
C ASN A 225 -11.77 -1.34 4.70
N ALA A 226 -10.87 -2.23 4.29
CA ALA A 226 -10.81 -3.59 4.82
C ALA A 226 -9.60 -4.30 4.25
N ALA A 227 -8.95 -5.11 5.08
CA ALA A 227 -8.06 -6.18 4.62
C ALA A 227 -8.71 -6.88 3.42
N ASP A 228 -8.03 -6.93 2.28
CA ASP A 228 -8.40 -7.71 1.09
C ASP A 228 -9.83 -7.55 0.50
N HIS A 229 -10.67 -6.61 0.99
CA HIS A 229 -12.11 -6.51 0.62
C HIS A 229 -12.56 -5.11 0.16
N GLY A 230 -11.69 -4.10 0.12
CA GLY A 230 -12.03 -2.76 -0.39
C GLY A 230 -11.81 -2.63 -1.90
N LEU A 231 -12.56 -1.72 -2.54
CA LEU A 231 -12.41 -1.34 -3.95
C LEU A 231 -11.06 -0.62 -4.18
N ASP A 232 -10.27 -1.06 -5.15
CA ASP A 232 -8.95 -0.44 -5.41
C ASP A 232 -9.07 0.79 -6.32
N MET A 233 -9.87 0.69 -7.38
CA MET A 233 -10.12 1.80 -8.31
C MET A 233 -11.53 1.75 -8.86
N TRP A 234 -12.02 2.89 -9.33
CA TRP A 234 -13.30 2.99 -10.03
C TRP A 234 -13.19 3.93 -11.23
N ALA A 235 -13.94 3.62 -12.27
CA ALA A 235 -14.14 4.46 -13.42
C ALA A 235 -15.42 5.29 -13.24
N ASN A 236 -15.40 6.56 -13.62
CA ASN A 236 -16.63 7.38 -13.70
C ASN A 236 -17.60 6.89 -14.79
N PHE A 237 -17.21 5.93 -15.63
CA PHE A 237 -18.06 5.27 -16.62
C PHE A 237 -18.53 3.86 -16.21
N GLY A 238 -18.38 3.48 -14.94
CA GLY A 238 -19.02 2.28 -14.37
C GLY A 238 -18.08 1.20 -13.82
N PRO A 239 -16.96 0.85 -14.49
CA PRO A 239 -16.12 -0.24 -14.03
C PRO A 239 -15.52 -0.05 -12.63
N ALA A 240 -15.70 -1.07 -11.79
CA ALA A 240 -14.95 -1.24 -10.56
C ALA A 240 -13.72 -2.10 -10.86
N ILE A 241 -12.52 -1.64 -10.52
CA ILE A 241 -11.29 -2.39 -10.78
C ILE A 241 -10.72 -2.87 -9.45
N GLN A 242 -10.52 -4.17 -9.36
CA GLN A 242 -9.87 -4.81 -8.24
C GLN A 242 -8.54 -5.40 -8.68
N VAL A 243 -7.48 -5.08 -7.95
CA VAL A 243 -6.13 -5.55 -8.19
C VAL A 243 -5.72 -6.51 -7.07
N LYS A 244 -5.47 -7.77 -7.43
CA LYS A 244 -5.07 -8.82 -6.49
C LYS A 244 -3.80 -9.51 -6.96
N HIS A 245 -2.69 -9.16 -6.33
CA HIS A 245 -1.42 -9.86 -6.54
C HIS A 245 -1.30 -11.16 -5.70
N LEU A 246 -2.16 -11.36 -4.69
CA LEU A 246 -2.13 -12.57 -3.85
C LEU A 246 -2.85 -13.76 -4.52
N SER A 247 -2.41 -14.99 -4.22
CA SER A 247 -3.14 -16.22 -4.58
C SER A 247 -4.56 -16.15 -4.05
N LEU A 248 -5.52 -16.15 -4.96
CA LEU A 248 -6.94 -16.16 -4.64
C LEU A 248 -7.43 -17.61 -4.56
N ASN A 249 -7.92 -18.01 -3.40
CA ASN A 249 -8.77 -19.19 -3.32
C ASN A 249 -10.22 -18.83 -3.70
N PRO A 250 -11.08 -19.83 -4.01
CA PRO A 250 -12.49 -19.62 -4.30
C PRO A 250 -13.25 -18.76 -3.31
N GLN A 251 -12.96 -18.91 -2.02
CA GLN A 251 -13.63 -18.17 -0.96
C GLN A 251 -13.22 -16.69 -0.96
N GLN A 252 -11.96 -16.37 -1.25
CA GLN A 252 -11.47 -14.98 -1.29
C GLN A 252 -11.99 -14.22 -2.50
N ALA A 253 -11.98 -14.87 -3.68
CA ALA A 253 -12.59 -14.29 -4.88
C ALA A 253 -14.08 -14.02 -4.67
N ALA A 254 -14.76 -14.91 -3.95
CA ALA A 254 -16.16 -14.75 -3.61
C ALA A 254 -16.46 -13.50 -2.80
N VAL A 255 -15.69 -13.32 -1.73
CA VAL A 255 -15.83 -12.16 -0.86
C VAL A 255 -15.62 -10.86 -1.64
N ILE A 256 -14.67 -10.81 -2.59
CA ILE A 256 -14.43 -9.61 -3.40
C ILE A 256 -15.67 -9.22 -4.21
N VAL A 257 -16.27 -10.16 -4.94
CA VAL A 257 -17.41 -9.86 -5.81
C VAL A 257 -18.64 -9.48 -4.99
N ASP A 258 -18.87 -10.13 -3.85
CA ASP A 258 -20.02 -9.83 -2.99
C ASP A 258 -19.91 -8.47 -2.28
N HIS A 259 -18.70 -7.93 -2.08
CA HIS A 259 -18.49 -6.66 -1.38
C HIS A 259 -18.42 -5.44 -2.31
N ILE A 260 -18.23 -5.64 -3.61
CA ILE A 260 -18.27 -4.57 -4.59
C ILE A 260 -19.72 -4.41 -5.05
N GLU A 261 -20.30 -3.21 -4.96
CA GLU A 261 -21.69 -2.97 -5.39
C GLU A 261 -21.84 -2.79 -6.92
N SER A 262 -20.74 -2.75 -7.66
CA SER A 262 -20.74 -2.60 -9.13
C SER A 262 -20.99 -3.92 -9.86
N ASP A 263 -21.71 -3.86 -10.98
CA ASP A 263 -21.92 -4.96 -11.92
C ASP A 263 -20.91 -4.97 -13.08
N GLN A 264 -19.86 -4.14 -13.01
CA GLN A 264 -18.81 -4.05 -14.02
C GLN A 264 -17.42 -4.21 -13.39
N ILE A 265 -17.13 -5.37 -12.84
CA ILE A 265 -15.88 -5.64 -12.14
C ILE A 265 -14.80 -6.09 -13.13
N VAL A 266 -13.64 -5.44 -13.09
CA VAL A 266 -12.42 -5.88 -13.75
C VAL A 266 -11.45 -6.39 -12.69
N LEU A 267 -11.00 -7.64 -12.83
CA LEU A 267 -10.07 -8.27 -11.90
C LEU A 267 -8.68 -8.34 -12.50
N VAL A 268 -7.67 -7.82 -11.80
CA VAL A 268 -6.27 -7.91 -12.22
C VAL A 268 -5.53 -8.87 -11.31
N CYS A 269 -4.87 -9.88 -11.88
CA CYS A 269 -4.28 -10.99 -11.11
C CYS A 269 -3.03 -11.59 -11.76
N ARG A 270 -2.32 -12.44 -11.00
CA ARG A 270 -1.23 -13.25 -11.57
C ARG A 270 -1.79 -14.35 -12.46
N ASP A 271 -1.00 -14.73 -13.46
CA ASP A 271 -1.34 -15.79 -14.42
C ASP A 271 -1.81 -17.09 -13.76
N ALA A 272 -1.11 -17.54 -12.71
CA ALA A 272 -1.41 -18.79 -12.00
C ALA A 272 -2.79 -18.79 -11.31
N ASP A 273 -3.36 -17.61 -11.05
CA ASP A 273 -4.61 -17.45 -10.33
C ASP A 273 -5.79 -17.22 -11.30
N ALA A 274 -5.53 -16.92 -12.58
CA ALA A 274 -6.55 -16.53 -13.56
C ALA A 274 -7.60 -17.62 -13.82
N ASP A 275 -7.18 -18.88 -13.96
CA ASP A 275 -8.10 -19.99 -14.26
C ASP A 275 -9.00 -20.33 -13.06
N VAL A 276 -8.46 -20.19 -11.84
CA VAL A 276 -9.22 -20.34 -10.60
C VAL A 276 -10.31 -19.28 -10.55
N ILE A 277 -9.94 -18.00 -10.76
CA ILE A 277 -10.89 -16.87 -10.79
C ILE A 277 -11.95 -17.08 -11.87
N ALA A 278 -11.55 -17.44 -13.09
CA ALA A 278 -12.48 -17.67 -14.19
C ALA A 278 -13.49 -18.77 -13.86
N THR A 279 -13.05 -19.87 -13.24
CA THR A 279 -13.91 -20.97 -12.81
C THR A 279 -14.95 -20.50 -11.78
N ILE A 280 -14.53 -19.69 -10.80
CA ILE A 280 -15.41 -19.17 -9.74
C ILE A 280 -16.45 -18.21 -10.33
N VAL A 281 -16.03 -17.32 -11.23
CA VAL A 281 -16.91 -16.38 -11.92
C VAL A 281 -17.99 -17.10 -12.73
N GLN A 282 -17.68 -18.27 -13.31
CA GLN A 282 -18.64 -19.08 -14.07
C GLN A 282 -19.60 -19.89 -13.19
N GLN A 283 -19.18 -20.31 -11.99
CA GLN A 283 -19.99 -21.13 -11.09
C GLN A 283 -21.09 -20.35 -10.36
N ILE A 284 -20.96 -19.03 -10.28
CA ILE A 284 -21.85 -18.15 -9.50
C ILE A 284 -22.52 -17.17 -10.47
N SER A 285 -23.67 -16.58 -10.10
CA SER A 285 -24.37 -15.54 -10.88
C SER A 285 -23.53 -14.28 -11.17
N TRP A 286 -22.27 -14.25 -10.71
CA TRP A 286 -21.27 -13.22 -10.94
C TRP A 286 -20.71 -13.15 -12.35
N GLY A 287 -20.92 -14.14 -13.21
CA GLY A 287 -20.54 -14.04 -14.62
C GLY A 287 -21.17 -12.82 -15.33
N ARG A 288 -22.25 -12.27 -14.79
CA ARG A 288 -22.88 -11.02 -15.25
C ARG A 288 -22.24 -9.75 -14.68
N ARG A 289 -21.52 -9.87 -13.56
CA ARG A 289 -20.93 -8.76 -12.80
C ARG A 289 -19.44 -8.57 -13.11
N VAL A 290 -18.73 -9.62 -13.50
CA VAL A 290 -17.32 -9.54 -13.89
C VAL A 290 -17.22 -9.30 -15.39
N ARG A 291 -16.70 -8.11 -15.76
CA ARG A 291 -16.53 -7.67 -17.14
C ARG A 291 -15.26 -8.24 -17.78
N GLY A 292 -14.21 -8.48 -16.99
CA GLY A 292 -12.95 -9.00 -17.51
C GLY A 292 -11.97 -9.41 -16.41
N ILE A 293 -11.04 -10.29 -16.80
CA ILE A 293 -9.89 -10.69 -15.99
C ILE A 293 -8.65 -10.31 -16.79
N VAL A 294 -7.74 -9.57 -16.16
CA VAL A 294 -6.46 -9.14 -16.71
C VAL A 294 -5.34 -9.90 -16.00
N ARG A 295 -4.50 -10.58 -16.78
CA ARG A 295 -3.35 -11.35 -16.30
C ARG A 295 -2.10 -10.47 -16.21
N GLU A 296 -1.19 -10.83 -15.32
CA GLU A 296 0.13 -10.19 -15.21
C GLU A 296 0.88 -10.21 -16.55
N SER A 297 0.86 -11.34 -17.28
CA SER A 297 1.45 -11.43 -18.62
C SER A 297 0.86 -10.41 -19.61
N GLU A 298 -0.45 -10.14 -19.52
CA GLU A 298 -1.15 -9.19 -20.39
C GLU A 298 -0.76 -7.76 -20.02
N LEU A 299 -0.67 -7.42 -18.72
CA LEU A 299 -0.13 -6.14 -18.28
C LEU A 299 1.28 -5.92 -18.81
N ILE A 300 2.16 -6.92 -18.69
CA ILE A 300 3.53 -6.84 -19.21
C ILE A 300 3.51 -6.59 -20.73
N GLY A 301 2.68 -7.33 -21.48
CA GLY A 301 2.55 -7.15 -22.92
C GLY A 301 2.04 -5.77 -23.31
N TRP A 302 1.04 -5.25 -22.61
CA TRP A 302 0.50 -3.91 -22.88
C TRP A 302 1.47 -2.79 -22.52
N TYR A 303 2.24 -2.95 -21.44
CA TYR A 303 3.34 -2.03 -21.14
C TYR A 303 4.36 -1.99 -22.27
N ASP A 304 4.77 -3.14 -22.81
CA ASP A 304 5.69 -3.17 -23.94
C ASP A 304 5.10 -2.50 -25.19
N GLN A 305 3.82 -2.75 -25.48
CA GLN A 305 3.11 -2.11 -26.58
C GLN A 305 3.01 -0.58 -26.40
N PHE A 306 2.79 -0.08 -25.18
CA PHE A 306 2.72 1.36 -24.90
C PHE A 306 4.10 2.02 -25.02
N LEU A 307 5.16 1.31 -24.67
CA LEU A 307 6.51 1.86 -24.65
C LEU A 307 7.23 1.75 -26.01
N ARG A 308 6.92 0.72 -26.81
CA ARG A 308 7.68 0.36 -28.02
C ARG A 308 6.82 0.01 -29.23
N GLY A 309 5.51 -0.06 -29.06
CA GLY A 309 4.57 -0.37 -30.13
C GLY A 309 4.28 0.82 -31.05
N ALA A 310 3.31 0.62 -31.95
CA ALA A 310 2.98 1.57 -33.01
C ALA A 310 2.54 2.95 -32.52
N PHE A 311 2.08 3.08 -31.27
CA PHE A 311 1.59 4.34 -30.69
C PHE A 311 2.47 4.84 -29.53
N ALA A 312 3.71 4.35 -29.44
CA ALA A 312 4.62 4.69 -28.35
C ALA A 312 4.90 6.20 -28.24
N GLU A 313 4.93 6.91 -29.37
CA GLU A 313 5.10 8.37 -29.40
C GLU A 313 4.02 9.14 -28.62
N ARG A 314 2.83 8.56 -28.47
CA ARG A 314 1.71 9.14 -27.71
C ARG A 314 1.58 8.57 -26.30
N LEU A 315 1.86 7.28 -26.13
CA LEU A 315 1.57 6.54 -24.88
C LEU A 315 2.75 6.45 -23.92
N ALA A 316 3.98 6.39 -24.42
CA ALA A 316 5.14 5.99 -23.61
C ALA A 316 5.48 7.02 -22.54
N GLN A 317 5.57 8.31 -22.92
CA GLN A 317 5.94 9.36 -21.97
C GLN A 317 4.87 9.61 -20.91
N PRO A 318 3.56 9.70 -21.24
CA PRO A 318 2.51 9.78 -20.23
C PRO A 318 2.53 8.59 -19.26
N LEU A 319 2.70 7.37 -19.77
CA LEU A 319 2.74 6.15 -18.95
C LEU A 319 3.89 6.18 -17.94
N LEU A 320 5.11 6.47 -18.40
CA LEU A 320 6.29 6.53 -17.52
C LEU A 320 6.20 7.67 -16.51
N THR A 321 5.67 8.81 -16.93
CA THR A 321 5.44 9.97 -16.03
C THR A 321 4.43 9.63 -14.95
N CYS A 322 3.29 9.03 -15.31
CA CYS A 322 2.31 8.55 -14.35
C CYS A 322 2.94 7.55 -13.39
N LEU A 323 3.65 6.55 -13.92
CA LEU A 323 4.20 5.48 -13.10
C LEU A 323 5.21 6.01 -12.07
N ALA A 324 6.12 6.89 -12.51
CA ALA A 324 7.09 7.52 -11.63
C ALA A 324 6.40 8.32 -10.53
N ALA A 325 5.42 9.16 -10.86
CA ALA A 325 4.66 9.95 -9.89
C ALA A 325 3.86 9.06 -8.92
N SER A 326 3.20 8.03 -9.43
CA SER A 326 2.39 7.09 -8.66
C SER A 326 3.23 6.32 -7.64
N LEU A 327 4.39 5.80 -8.06
CA LEU A 327 5.30 5.10 -7.16
C LEU A 327 5.97 6.04 -6.15
N GLN A 328 6.32 7.28 -6.53
CA GLN A 328 6.85 8.28 -5.60
C GLN A 328 5.83 8.67 -4.52
N ALA A 329 4.55 8.82 -4.89
CA ALA A 329 3.49 9.11 -3.96
C ALA A 329 3.21 7.94 -3.01
N GLU A 330 3.25 6.70 -3.51
CA GLU A 330 3.06 5.49 -2.70
C GLU A 330 4.24 5.25 -1.75
N PHE A 331 5.45 5.49 -2.23
CA PHE A 331 6.71 5.23 -1.56
C PHE A 331 7.56 6.51 -1.35
N PRO A 332 7.09 7.45 -0.50
CA PRO A 332 7.82 8.68 -0.23
C PRO A 332 9.21 8.42 0.38
N GLN A 333 10.17 9.24 -0.02
CA GLN A 333 11.55 9.17 0.46
C GLN A 333 11.67 9.60 1.92
N ALA A 334 12.45 8.86 2.70
CA ALA A 334 12.71 9.14 4.11
C ALA A 334 13.79 10.24 4.30
N SER A 335 13.52 11.46 3.83
CA SER A 335 14.54 12.53 3.70
C SER A 335 15.15 12.98 5.03
N GLN A 336 14.44 12.84 6.15
CA GLN A 336 14.92 13.25 7.48
C GLN A 336 15.67 12.16 8.26
N LEU A 337 15.94 11.00 7.64
CA LEU A 337 16.46 9.84 8.35
C LEU A 337 17.82 10.08 9.02
N VAL A 338 18.74 10.79 8.36
CA VAL A 338 20.07 11.10 8.91
C VAL A 338 19.95 12.00 10.14
N ALA A 339 19.18 13.09 10.02
CA ALA A 339 18.95 14.01 11.14
C ALA A 339 18.25 13.31 12.32
N PHE A 340 17.29 12.42 12.03
CA PHE A 340 16.63 11.60 13.03
C PHE A 340 17.62 10.67 13.77
N PHE A 341 18.52 10.00 13.04
CA PHE A 341 19.54 9.14 13.64
C PHE A 341 20.54 9.90 14.52
N GLU A 342 20.92 11.11 14.11
CA GLU A 342 21.80 11.98 14.91
C GLU A 342 21.12 12.44 16.20
N GLU A 343 19.88 12.94 16.13
CA GLU A 343 19.09 13.35 17.29
C GLU A 343 18.93 12.22 18.31
N ARG A 344 18.68 11.00 17.83
CA ARG A 344 18.51 9.83 18.69
C ARG A 344 19.83 9.25 19.21
N GLY A 345 20.98 9.80 18.80
CA GLY A 345 22.31 9.33 19.19
C GLY A 345 22.73 8.01 18.54
N TYR A 346 21.98 7.51 17.55
CA TYR A 346 22.21 6.19 16.95
C TYR A 346 23.51 6.13 16.14
N LEU A 347 23.96 7.26 15.58
CA LEU A 347 25.23 7.35 14.84
C LEU A 347 26.48 7.27 15.72
N ARG A 348 26.35 7.59 17.02
CA ARG A 348 27.48 7.69 17.96
C ARG A 348 27.50 6.58 19.02
N ALA A 349 26.43 5.80 19.10
CA ALA A 349 26.30 4.72 20.06
C ALA A 349 27.25 3.56 19.74
N ALA A 350 27.85 2.97 20.78
CA ALA A 350 28.75 1.83 20.63
C ALA A 350 28.07 0.65 19.89
N PRO A 351 28.83 -0.17 19.15
CA PRO A 351 28.31 -1.38 18.56
C PRO A 351 27.82 -2.36 19.64
N ASP A 352 26.65 -2.93 19.44
CA ASP A 352 26.12 -4.04 20.22
C ASP A 352 26.26 -5.31 19.37
N PRO A 353 27.16 -6.25 19.72
CA PRO A 353 27.43 -7.43 18.89
C PRO A 353 26.20 -8.31 18.63
N PHE A 354 25.21 -8.27 19.52
CA PHE A 354 23.98 -9.03 19.33
C PHE A 354 23.07 -8.28 18.35
N TRP A 355 22.74 -7.02 18.63
CA TRP A 355 21.79 -6.24 17.82
C TRP A 355 22.34 -5.69 16.49
N ASP A 356 23.66 -5.58 16.36
CA ASP A 356 24.32 -5.10 15.14
C ASP A 356 24.75 -6.23 14.20
N ALA A 357 24.66 -7.48 14.64
CA ALA A 357 24.80 -8.62 13.75
C ALA A 357 23.62 -8.66 12.75
N PRO A 358 23.85 -9.09 11.49
CA PRO A 358 22.78 -9.37 10.54
C PRO A 358 21.72 -10.28 11.17
N ALA A 359 20.46 -10.09 10.81
CA ALA A 359 19.43 -11.08 11.16
C ALA A 359 19.85 -12.44 10.56
N PRO A 360 19.75 -13.53 11.34
CA PRO A 360 20.18 -14.86 10.89
C PRO A 360 19.37 -15.41 9.71
#